data_AF-A0A963R327-F1
#
_entry.id   AF-A0A963R327-F1
#
_cell.length_a   1.000
_cell.length_b   1.000
_cell.length_c   1.000
_cell.angle_alpha   90.00
_cell.angle_beta   90.00
_cell.angle_gamma   90.00
#
_symmetry.space_group_name_H-M   'P 1'
#
loop_
_entity.id
_entity.type
_entity.pdbx_description
1 polymer ?
#
loop_
_entity_poly.entity_id
_entity_poly.type
_entity_poly.pdbx_seq_one_letter_code
_entity_poly.pdbx_strand_id
1 'polypeptide(L)'
;MDRNALEMARRACANSDFNEFFTAMAISSAVRQKYSAPMIEVATLDGRGNVISTRQVPSGSYGDFPVTQVDFYYKPTRPLRAGDEGEYLDLQFNQSQNDDYSVEWARVHYDGQSDGGDDLGNILGTDGKALPAGTHPEADGQLLFHPTQDCWRLQEDIRWRR
;
A
#
# COMPACT_ATOMS: atom_id res chain seq x y z
N MET A 1 18.82 8.98 1.78
CA MET A 1 17.54 8.63 1.12
C MET A 1 16.37 9.35 1.78
N ASP A 2 16.24 9.29 3.10
CA ASP A 2 15.09 9.86 3.83
C ASP A 2 14.85 11.35 3.64
N ARG A 3 15.90 12.18 3.53
CA ARG A 3 15.73 13.62 3.28
C ARG A 3 14.99 13.91 1.97
N ASN A 4 15.28 13.14 0.91
CA ASN A 4 14.63 13.32 -0.39
C ASN A 4 13.17 12.83 -0.33
N ALA A 5 12.91 11.72 0.35
CA ALA A 5 11.55 11.20 0.54
C ALA A 5 10.69 12.14 1.40
N LEU A 6 11.25 12.77 2.44
CA LEU A 6 10.55 13.76 3.25
C LEU A 6 10.20 15.03 2.45
N GLU A 7 11.09 15.46 1.55
CA GLU A 7 10.81 16.59 0.66
C GLU A 7 9.77 16.23 -0.42
N MET A 8 9.84 15.01 -0.97
CA MET A 8 8.83 14.45 -1.87
C MET A 8 7.45 14.45 -1.21
N ALA A 9 7.33 13.87 0.00
CA ALA A 9 6.09 13.89 0.77
C ALA A 9 5.58 15.33 0.98
N ARG A 10 6.46 16.26 1.37
CA ARG A 10 6.08 17.66 1.60
C ARG A 10 5.51 18.33 0.34
N ARG A 11 6.12 18.09 -0.82
CA ARG A 11 5.64 18.63 -2.11
C ARG A 11 4.32 17.99 -2.52
N ALA A 12 4.22 16.68 -2.37
CA ALA A 12 3.00 15.94 -2.63
C ALA A 12 1.82 16.48 -1.80
N CYS A 13 2.01 16.70 -0.49
CA CYS A 13 1.01 17.35 0.37
C CYS A 13 0.61 18.75 -0.15
N ALA A 14 1.58 19.58 -0.55
CA ALA A 14 1.32 20.95 -1.02
C ALA A 14 0.57 21.00 -2.36
N ASN A 15 0.72 19.97 -3.19
CA ASN A 15 0.08 19.83 -4.50
C ASN A 15 -1.22 19.00 -4.44
N SER A 16 -1.61 18.54 -3.26
CA SER A 16 -2.68 17.56 -3.08
C SER A 16 -2.50 16.28 -3.90
N ASP A 17 -1.26 15.83 -4.08
CA ASP A 17 -0.92 14.59 -4.80
C ASP A 17 -0.77 13.42 -3.82
N PHE A 18 -1.87 12.70 -3.58
CA PHE A 18 -1.85 11.56 -2.67
C PHE A 18 -0.95 10.41 -3.18
N ASN A 19 -0.86 10.20 -4.49
CA ASN A 19 -0.09 9.08 -5.05
C ASN A 19 1.42 9.30 -4.84
N GLU A 20 1.92 10.51 -5.07
CA GLU A 20 3.31 10.86 -4.78
C GLU A 20 3.58 10.83 -3.26
N PHE A 21 2.61 11.23 -2.45
CA PHE A 21 2.70 11.13 -0.99
C PHE A 21 2.82 9.68 -0.52
N PHE A 22 1.96 8.80 -1.05
CA PHE A 22 1.99 7.37 -0.73
C PHE A 22 3.31 6.72 -1.19
N THR A 23 3.80 7.09 -2.37
CA THR A 23 5.13 6.69 -2.87
C THR A 23 6.22 7.02 -1.86
N ALA A 24 6.24 8.26 -1.35
CA ALA A 24 7.21 8.69 -0.35
C ALA A 24 7.12 7.86 0.95
N MET A 25 5.91 7.47 1.35
CA MET A 25 5.69 6.58 2.48
C MET A 25 6.17 5.15 2.24
N ALA A 26 6.02 4.61 1.03
CA ALA A 26 6.50 3.27 0.68
C ALA A 26 8.03 3.17 0.78
N ILE A 27 8.76 4.22 0.36
CA ILE A 27 10.23 4.19 0.29
C ILE A 27 10.96 4.65 1.55
N SER A 28 10.28 5.29 2.53
CA SER A 28 10.97 5.85 3.70
C SER A 28 10.22 5.67 5.01
N SER A 29 10.90 5.03 5.98
CA SER A 29 10.41 4.90 7.35
C SER A 29 10.29 6.25 8.07
N ALA A 30 11.15 7.22 7.74
CA ALA A 30 11.08 8.56 8.31
C ALA A 30 9.81 9.30 7.87
N VAL A 31 9.38 9.13 6.62
CA VAL A 31 8.09 9.67 6.15
C VAL A 31 6.95 9.02 6.92
N ARG A 32 6.98 7.68 7.08
CA ARG A 32 5.96 6.97 7.87
C ARG A 32 5.89 7.46 9.31
N GLN A 33 7.03 7.65 9.98
CA GLN A 33 7.07 8.17 11.35
C GLN A 33 6.48 9.59 11.45
N LYS A 34 6.74 10.44 10.45
CA LYS A 34 6.25 11.83 10.43
C LYS A 34 4.76 11.95 10.08
N TYR A 35 4.28 11.13 9.15
CA TYR A 35 2.95 11.22 8.55
C TYR A 35 2.04 10.05 8.95
N SER A 36 2.27 9.45 10.11
CA SER A 36 1.29 8.54 10.74
C SER A 36 0.61 9.23 11.91
N ALA A 37 -0.59 8.79 12.25
CA ALA A 37 -1.23 9.12 13.51
C ALA A 37 -0.36 8.66 14.69
N PRO A 38 -0.42 9.32 15.87
CA PRO A 38 0.37 8.90 17.03
C PRO A 38 0.20 7.44 17.40
N MET A 39 -1.03 6.93 17.23
CA MET A 39 -1.40 5.52 17.33
C MET A 39 -2.05 5.12 16.01
N ILE A 40 -1.61 3.99 15.46
CA ILE A 40 -2.17 3.37 14.25
C ILE A 40 -3.00 2.19 14.71
N GLU A 41 -4.24 2.11 14.25
CA GLU A 41 -5.05 0.93 14.44
C GLU A 41 -4.59 -0.15 13.46
N VAL A 42 -4.22 -1.33 13.99
CA VAL A 42 -3.90 -2.48 13.16
C VAL A 42 -4.96 -3.54 13.41
N ALA A 43 -5.73 -3.84 12.37
CA ALA A 43 -6.81 -4.81 12.40
C ALA A 43 -6.47 -6.03 11.52
N THR A 44 -6.91 -7.19 11.98
CA THR A 44 -6.92 -8.41 11.16
C THR A 44 -8.35 -8.89 11.05
N LEU A 45 -8.81 -9.07 9.82
CA LEU A 45 -10.13 -9.56 9.47
C LEU A 45 -10.04 -11.00 8.95
N ASP A 46 -11.12 -11.77 9.09
CA ASP A 46 -11.27 -13.05 8.37
C ASP A 46 -11.69 -12.82 6.91
N GLY A 47 -11.74 -13.88 6.10
CA GLY A 47 -12.20 -13.81 4.70
C GLY A 47 -13.68 -13.40 4.51
N ARG A 48 -14.43 -13.17 5.59
CA ARG A 48 -15.81 -12.62 5.56
C ARG A 48 -15.87 -11.17 6.05
N GLY A 49 -14.74 -10.58 6.41
CA GLY A 49 -14.64 -9.23 6.96
C GLY A 49 -14.92 -9.12 8.46
N ASN A 50 -15.02 -10.24 9.20
CA ASN A 50 -15.17 -10.17 10.65
C ASN A 50 -13.84 -9.87 11.31
N VAL A 51 -13.84 -8.98 12.31
CA VAL A 51 -12.64 -8.65 13.09
C VAL A 51 -12.17 -9.86 13.89
N ILE A 52 -10.97 -10.35 13.59
CA ILE A 52 -10.25 -11.36 14.37
C ILE A 52 -9.51 -10.69 15.54
N SER A 53 -8.83 -9.58 15.27
CA SER A 53 -8.08 -8.85 16.28
C SER A 53 -7.87 -7.40 15.87
N THR A 54 -7.87 -6.51 16.86
CA THR A 54 -7.49 -5.11 16.70
C THR A 54 -6.47 -4.74 17.77
N ARG A 55 -5.47 -3.94 17.40
CA ARG A 55 -4.50 -3.37 18.34
C ARG A 55 -4.13 -1.96 17.94
N GLN A 56 -3.77 -1.14 18.93
CA GLN A 56 -3.24 0.20 18.72
C GLN A 56 -1.72 0.16 18.82
N VAL A 57 -1.02 0.61 17.77
CA VAL A 57 0.44 0.58 17.68
C VAL A 57 0.98 2.01 17.61
N PRO A 58 1.91 2.42 18.50
CA PRO A 58 2.56 3.71 18.39
C PRO A 58 3.29 3.84 17.05
N SER A 59 3.17 4.99 16.36
CA SER A 59 3.78 5.17 15.03
C SER A 59 5.29 4.90 15.01
N GLY A 60 6.02 5.31 16.06
CA GLY A 60 7.45 5.08 16.20
C GLY A 60 7.84 3.59 16.31
N SER A 61 6.90 2.71 16.65
CA SER A 61 7.08 1.26 16.74
C SER A 61 6.42 0.49 15.60
N TYR A 62 5.72 1.18 14.70
CA TYR A 62 5.04 0.56 13.56
C TYR A 62 6.04 0.27 12.42
N GLY A 63 6.71 -0.88 12.52
CA GLY A 63 7.68 -1.36 11.53
C GLY A 63 7.08 -2.26 10.45
N ASP A 64 5.80 -2.63 10.55
CA ASP A 64 5.18 -3.66 9.72
C ASP A 64 4.47 -3.12 8.46
N PHE A 65 4.69 -1.86 8.07
CA PHE A 65 4.09 -1.28 6.86
C PHE A 65 4.23 -2.24 5.65
N PRO A 66 3.13 -2.59 4.94
CA PRO A 66 3.11 -3.76 4.06
C PRO A 66 3.70 -3.50 2.67
N VAL A 67 3.85 -2.24 2.28
CA VAL A 67 4.22 -1.82 0.92
C VAL A 67 5.63 -1.24 0.90
N THR A 68 6.44 -1.69 -0.05
CA THR A 68 7.66 -0.98 -0.47
C THR A 68 7.57 -0.69 -1.95
N GLN A 69 8.31 0.31 -2.42
CA GLN A 69 8.52 0.52 -3.84
C GLN A 69 9.96 0.15 -4.21
N VAL A 70 10.12 -0.56 -5.31
CA VAL A 70 11.41 -0.89 -5.92
C VAL A 70 11.33 -0.48 -7.39
N ASP A 71 12.20 0.43 -7.80
CA ASP A 71 12.12 1.13 -9.08
C ASP A 71 10.73 1.76 -9.29
N PHE A 72 9.96 1.26 -10.26
CA PHE A 72 8.62 1.77 -10.58
C PHE A 72 7.49 0.91 -10.01
N TYR A 73 7.81 -0.21 -9.34
CA TYR A 73 6.81 -1.18 -8.91
C TYR A 73 6.63 -1.21 -7.40
N TYR A 74 5.38 -1.42 -6.98
CA TYR A 74 5.08 -1.74 -5.60
C TYR A 74 5.26 -3.22 -5.35
N LYS A 75 5.90 -3.54 -4.23
CA LYS A 75 6.20 -4.89 -3.79
C LYS A 75 5.85 -5.03 -2.32
N PRO A 76 5.52 -6.24 -1.87
CA PRO A 76 5.32 -6.45 -0.45
C PRO A 76 6.66 -6.32 0.28
N THR A 77 6.66 -5.65 1.43
CA THR A 77 7.85 -5.54 2.28
C THR A 77 8.35 -6.92 2.76
N ARG A 78 7.44 -7.90 2.85
CA ARG A 78 7.74 -9.31 3.09
C ARG A 78 6.98 -10.16 2.08
N PRO A 79 7.67 -10.88 1.18
CA PRO A 79 6.99 -11.74 0.22
C PRO A 79 6.32 -12.92 0.94
N LEU A 80 5.23 -13.45 0.38
CA LEU A 80 4.51 -14.58 0.97
C LEU A 80 5.39 -15.83 1.04
N ARG A 81 6.23 -16.02 0.01
CA ARG A 81 7.25 -17.07 -0.07
C ARG A 81 8.63 -16.43 -0.06
N ALA A 82 9.50 -16.89 0.85
CA ALA A 82 10.87 -16.39 0.92
C ALA A 82 11.60 -16.62 -0.41
N GLY A 83 12.20 -15.56 -0.96
CA GLY A 83 12.89 -15.59 -2.26
C GLY A 83 11.99 -15.39 -3.48
N ASP A 84 10.69 -15.15 -3.30
CA ASP A 84 9.81 -14.78 -4.41
C ASP A 84 10.03 -13.32 -4.83
N GLU A 85 10.97 -13.13 -5.74
CA GLU A 85 11.25 -11.83 -6.35
C GLU A 85 10.20 -11.43 -7.39
N GLY A 86 9.32 -12.34 -7.81
CA GLY A 86 8.26 -12.10 -8.79
C GLY A 86 6.94 -11.65 -8.17
N GLU A 87 6.88 -11.52 -6.84
CA GLU A 87 5.69 -11.03 -6.13
C GLU A 87 5.64 -9.50 -6.12
N TYR A 88 4.53 -8.94 -6.60
CA TYR A 88 4.25 -7.51 -6.66
C TYR A 88 2.98 -7.18 -5.89
N LEU A 89 2.68 -5.88 -5.78
CA LEU A 89 1.40 -5.40 -5.27
C LEU A 89 0.67 -4.63 -6.35
N ASP A 90 -0.56 -5.06 -6.63
CA ASP A 90 -1.54 -4.22 -7.29
C ASP A 90 -2.20 -3.33 -6.24
N LEU A 91 -2.25 -2.02 -6.51
CA LEU A 91 -2.78 -1.03 -5.56
C LEU A 91 -4.00 -0.34 -6.15
N GLN A 92 -5.07 -0.23 -5.36
CA GLN A 92 -6.23 0.58 -5.70
C GLN A 92 -6.37 1.74 -4.72
N PHE A 93 -6.38 2.96 -5.28
CA PHE A 93 -6.51 4.20 -4.54
C PHE A 93 -7.94 4.72 -4.62
N ASN A 94 -8.61 4.79 -3.48
CA ASN A 94 -10.00 5.21 -3.37
C ASN A 94 -10.09 6.45 -2.46
N GLN A 95 -10.53 7.59 -3.02
CA GLN A 95 -10.76 8.82 -2.27
C GLN A 95 -12.24 8.93 -1.87
N SER A 96 -12.50 9.22 -0.60
CA SER A 96 -13.85 9.48 -0.09
C SER A 96 -14.27 10.94 -0.34
N GLN A 97 -15.54 11.25 -0.04
CA GLN A 97 -16.04 12.64 -0.10
C GLN A 97 -15.43 13.56 0.97
N ASN A 98 -14.83 12.99 2.03
CA ASN A 98 -14.20 13.75 3.10
C ASN A 98 -12.67 13.81 2.93
N ASP A 99 -12.16 13.51 1.74
CA ASP A 99 -10.72 13.44 1.40
C ASP A 99 -9.92 12.39 2.19
N ASP A 100 -10.59 11.47 2.89
CA ASP A 100 -9.99 10.23 3.33
C ASP A 100 -9.55 9.41 2.12
N TYR A 101 -8.36 8.82 2.20
CA TYR A 101 -7.88 7.87 1.20
C TYR A 101 -7.83 6.46 1.79
N SER A 102 -8.34 5.53 1.01
CA SER A 102 -8.14 4.10 1.17
C SER A 102 -7.17 3.61 0.11
N VAL A 103 -6.12 2.91 0.52
CA VAL A 103 -5.22 2.20 -0.38
C VAL A 103 -5.37 0.70 -0.15
N GLU A 104 -6.12 0.05 -1.03
CA GLU A 104 -6.21 -1.40 -1.08
C GLU A 104 -4.98 -1.97 -1.77
N TRP A 105 -4.46 -3.08 -1.25
CA TRP A 105 -3.31 -3.77 -1.81
C TRP A 105 -3.59 -5.26 -1.94
N ALA A 106 -3.25 -5.82 -3.10
CA ALA A 106 -3.36 -7.24 -3.39
C ALA A 106 -2.01 -7.77 -3.91
N ARG A 107 -1.58 -8.92 -3.42
CA ARG A 107 -0.40 -9.63 -3.91
C ARG A 107 -0.71 -10.23 -5.27
N VAL A 108 0.18 -9.99 -6.22
CA VAL A 108 0.00 -10.44 -7.60
C VAL A 108 1.30 -10.96 -8.19
N HIS A 109 1.15 -11.86 -9.15
CA HIS A 109 2.16 -12.21 -10.13
C HIS A 109 1.66 -11.80 -11.51
N TYR A 110 2.59 -11.47 -12.40
CA TYR A 110 2.26 -11.16 -13.78
C TYR A 110 2.67 -12.29 -14.72
N ASP A 111 2.02 -12.39 -15.87
CA ASP A 111 2.30 -13.40 -16.89
C ASP A 111 3.64 -13.20 -17.62
N GLY A 112 4.26 -12.02 -17.46
CA GLY A 112 5.51 -11.65 -18.13
C GLY A 112 5.35 -11.44 -19.64
N GLN A 113 4.12 -11.47 -20.16
CA GLN A 113 3.81 -11.23 -21.56
C GLN A 113 3.53 -9.74 -21.73
N SER A 114 4.58 -8.95 -21.95
CA SER A 114 4.43 -7.53 -22.26
C SER A 114 4.44 -7.29 -23.77
N ASP A 115 3.62 -6.34 -24.23
CA ASP A 115 3.62 -5.85 -25.61
C ASP A 115 4.82 -4.91 -25.89
N GLY A 116 5.78 -4.82 -24.95
CA GLY A 116 7.00 -4.01 -24.99
C GLY A 116 7.09 -2.96 -23.88
N GLY A 117 8.33 -2.55 -23.53
CA GLY A 117 8.61 -1.57 -22.47
C GLY A 117 8.80 -2.18 -21.08
N ASP A 118 8.67 -1.36 -20.04
CA ASP A 118 8.75 -1.74 -18.62
C ASP A 118 7.40 -2.27 -18.08
N ASP A 119 6.57 -2.86 -18.92
CA ASP A 119 5.32 -3.49 -18.49
C ASP A 119 5.58 -4.95 -18.07
N LEU A 120 4.89 -5.41 -17.02
CA LEU A 120 5.01 -6.77 -16.49
C LEU A 120 4.00 -7.73 -17.14
N GLY A 121 3.07 -7.21 -17.95
CA GLY A 121 2.00 -7.97 -18.59
C GLY A 121 0.73 -8.00 -17.73
N ASN A 122 -0.09 -9.04 -17.88
CA ASN A 122 -1.36 -9.13 -17.17
C ASN A 122 -1.19 -9.77 -15.79
N ILE A 123 -1.99 -9.32 -14.83
CA ILE A 123 -2.10 -9.98 -13.52
C ILE A 123 -2.62 -11.40 -13.71
N LEU A 124 -1.98 -12.36 -13.07
CA LEU A 124 -2.44 -13.74 -12.98
C LEU A 124 -3.44 -13.90 -11.83
N GLY A 125 -4.61 -14.42 -12.14
CA GLY A 125 -5.59 -14.85 -11.16
C GLY A 125 -5.16 -16.11 -10.41
N THR A 126 -5.94 -16.50 -9.40
CA THR A 126 -5.66 -17.69 -8.57
C THR A 126 -5.74 -19.01 -9.36
N ASP A 127 -6.39 -19.01 -10.52
CA ASP A 127 -6.45 -20.14 -11.46
C ASP A 127 -5.28 -20.15 -12.47
N GLY A 128 -4.34 -19.21 -12.34
CA GLY A 128 -3.18 -19.06 -13.21
C GLY A 128 -3.49 -18.44 -14.58
N LYS A 129 -4.69 -17.91 -14.80
CA LYS A 129 -5.05 -17.20 -16.04
C LYS A 129 -4.92 -15.69 -15.87
N ALA A 130 -4.61 -15.01 -16.97
CA ALA A 130 -4.62 -13.56 -17.01
C ALA A 130 -6.01 -13.02 -16.66
N LEU A 131 -6.05 -12.06 -15.73
CA LEU A 131 -7.25 -11.28 -15.43
C LEU A 131 -7.47 -10.23 -16.53
N PRO A 132 -8.73 -9.81 -16.77
CA PRO A 132 -9.01 -8.69 -17.64
C PRO A 132 -8.28 -7.42 -17.19
N ALA A 133 -7.79 -6.62 -18.14
CA ALA A 133 -7.14 -5.35 -17.85
C ALA A 133 -8.02 -4.45 -16.95
N GLY A 134 -7.40 -3.85 -15.93
CA GLY A 134 -8.08 -2.99 -14.94
C GLY A 134 -8.83 -3.76 -13.84
N THR A 135 -8.74 -5.08 -13.79
CA THR A 135 -9.29 -5.87 -12.69
C THR A 135 -8.39 -5.77 -11.47
N HIS A 136 -8.86 -5.12 -10.40
CA HIS A 136 -8.24 -5.24 -9.08
C HIS A 136 -8.59 -6.61 -8.49
N PRO A 137 -7.61 -7.44 -8.10
CA PRO A 137 -7.87 -8.68 -7.38
C PRO A 137 -8.49 -8.42 -6.01
N GLU A 138 -8.90 -9.49 -5.34
CA GLU A 138 -9.41 -9.37 -3.97
C GLU A 138 -8.28 -8.87 -3.03
N ALA A 139 -8.48 -7.74 -2.34
CA ALA A 139 -7.42 -7.09 -1.56
C ALA A 139 -6.94 -7.92 -0.35
N ASP A 140 -5.63 -8.03 -0.15
CA ASP A 140 -5.03 -8.67 1.02
C ASP A 140 -4.95 -7.73 2.24
N GLY A 141 -4.99 -6.42 2.00
CA GLY A 141 -5.10 -5.43 3.04
C GLY A 141 -5.46 -4.04 2.52
N GLN A 142 -5.68 -3.14 3.47
CA GLN A 142 -6.13 -1.78 3.22
C GLN A 142 -5.42 -0.85 4.21
N LEU A 143 -4.89 0.25 3.69
CA LEU A 143 -4.32 1.33 4.48
C LEU A 143 -5.25 2.53 4.43
N LEU A 144 -5.64 3.06 5.59
CA LEU A 144 -6.54 4.21 5.67
C LEU A 144 -5.80 5.46 6.10
N PHE A 145 -6.05 6.54 5.37
CA PHE A 145 -5.40 7.82 5.53
C PHE A 145 -6.43 8.92 5.72
N HIS A 146 -6.31 9.64 6.83
CA HIS A 146 -7.18 10.77 7.14
C HIS A 146 -6.49 12.09 6.76
N PRO A 147 -7.17 13.03 6.09
CA PRO A 147 -6.62 14.35 5.85
C PRO A 147 -6.45 15.11 7.17
N THR A 148 -5.47 16.00 7.18
CA THR A 148 -5.18 16.95 8.25
C THR A 148 -5.01 18.33 7.64
N GLN A 149 -4.78 19.34 8.46
CA GLN A 149 -4.59 20.71 7.96
C GLN A 149 -3.47 20.82 6.90
N ASP A 150 -2.41 20.02 7.02
CA ASP A 150 -1.20 20.20 6.21
C ASP A 150 -0.87 19.01 5.28
N CYS A 151 -1.51 17.84 5.46
CA CYS A 151 -1.31 16.62 4.65
C CYS A 151 -2.27 15.50 5.09
N TRP A 152 -2.05 14.26 4.67
CA TRP A 152 -2.69 13.06 5.20
C TRP A 152 -1.88 12.40 6.32
N ARG A 153 -2.56 11.57 7.13
CA ARG A 153 -1.94 10.70 8.12
C ARG A 153 -2.43 9.27 7.97
N LEU A 154 -1.50 8.31 7.97
CA LEU A 154 -1.84 6.89 8.13
C LEU A 154 -2.48 6.68 9.50
N GLN A 155 -3.70 6.17 9.51
CA GLN A 155 -4.48 5.95 10.71
C GLN A 155 -4.76 4.47 10.96
N GLU A 156 -4.98 3.68 9.90
CA GLU A 156 -5.32 2.27 10.03
C GLU A 156 -4.57 1.39 9.01
N ASP A 157 -4.23 0.19 9.44
CA ASP A 157 -3.73 -0.91 8.63
C ASP A 157 -4.60 -2.14 8.88
N ILE A 158 -5.46 -2.43 7.91
CA ILE A 158 -6.40 -3.55 7.94
C ILE A 158 -5.83 -4.66 7.07
N ARG A 159 -5.82 -5.90 7.58
CA ARG A 159 -5.30 -7.06 6.86
C ARG A 159 -6.31 -8.19 6.84
N TRP A 160 -6.52 -8.81 5.69
CA TRP A 160 -7.34 -10.00 5.58
C TRP A 160 -6.49 -11.26 5.80
N ARG A 161 -6.90 -12.11 6.72
CA ARG A 161 -6.39 -13.47 6.86
C ARG A 161 -7.27 -14.38 6.00
N ARG A 162 -6.73 -14.75 4.84
CA ARG A 162 -7.30 -15.73 3.93
C ARG A 162 -6.66 -17.10 4.10
#